data_AF-A0A938GCB7-F1
#
_entry.id   AF-A0A938GCB7-F1
#
_cell.length_a   1.000
_cell.length_b   1.000
_cell.length_c   1.000
_cell.angle_alpha   90.00
_cell.angle_beta   90.00
_cell.angle_gamma   90.00
#
_symmetry.space_group_name_H-M   'P 1'
#
loop_
_entity.id
_entity.type
_entity.pdbx_description
1 polymer ?
#
loop_
_entity_poly.entity_id
_entity_poly.type
_entity_poly.pdbx_seq_one_letter_code
_entity_poly.pdbx_strand_id
1 'polypeptide(L)'
;MPKRRNEQVFAGLLAGVLLWGGYCAYRAHTNLVTLRVRNMDVRWVISKLEWQTWERIVVNKNVHGSVTLNVRNVPLEEVLNIIGLQTSARWTALYPIYSTRRSARTFEKVVQGDLSPAGTGWLNLQKTPLWQLGGMTGFANLLRAENKLVSAQIQDKDLDFAVLALSRFSRAQVVAEDGTKGTINLKLEQVPFRMAVARVAKQVRRKWDEFYTIQPLQSVAVVRQEAPGGEDKATQAQPAPSIPAEFVCEPATKSPEQALEAFLATMSPEERQKTQEQIATLAQINSLPPAERQQRMQEMVSQAKQASQQDTMQRIQNRLKNGTVEQRVARDRRQLEKDRRGEKP
;
A
#
# COMPACT_ATOMS: atom_id res chain seq x y z
N MET A 1 -50.03 -15.69 -43.49
CA MET A 1 -49.65 -15.86 -42.06
C MET A 1 -48.13 -15.68 -41.86
N PRO A 2 -47.60 -14.44 -41.69
CA PRO A 2 -46.17 -14.20 -41.48
C PRO A 2 -45.73 -13.84 -40.02
N LYS A 3 -46.65 -13.78 -39.05
CA LYS A 3 -46.37 -13.18 -37.73
C LYS A 3 -45.35 -13.95 -36.83
N ARG A 4 -45.22 -15.27 -36.99
CA ARG A 4 -44.36 -16.11 -36.11
C ARG A 4 -42.85 -16.03 -36.40
N ARG A 5 -42.43 -15.61 -37.59
CA ARG A 5 -40.99 -15.54 -37.93
C ARG A 5 -40.27 -14.41 -37.17
N ASN A 6 -40.94 -13.28 -36.92
CA ASN A 6 -40.30 -12.14 -36.27
C ASN A 6 -40.07 -12.39 -34.76
N GLU A 7 -40.97 -13.11 -34.09
CA GLU A 7 -40.85 -13.42 -32.66
C GLU A 7 -39.60 -14.27 -32.35
N GLN A 8 -39.29 -15.25 -33.20
CA GLN A 8 -38.10 -16.10 -33.01
C GLN A 8 -36.79 -15.31 -33.19
N VAL A 9 -36.76 -14.35 -34.12
CA VAL A 9 -35.59 -13.49 -34.34
C VAL A 9 -35.37 -12.56 -33.13
N PHE A 10 -36.43 -11.95 -32.60
CA PHE A 10 -36.33 -11.12 -31.39
C PHE A 10 -35.88 -11.91 -30.16
N ALA A 11 -36.43 -13.11 -29.94
CA ALA A 11 -36.01 -13.97 -28.85
C ALA A 11 -34.53 -14.38 -28.97
N GLY A 12 -34.07 -14.72 -30.17
CA GLY A 12 -32.67 -15.03 -30.44
C GLY A 12 -31.73 -13.86 -30.18
N LEU A 13 -32.10 -12.65 -30.61
CA LEU A 13 -31.32 -11.43 -30.34
C LEU A 13 -31.24 -11.11 -28.85
N LEU A 14 -32.35 -11.22 -28.12
CA LEU A 14 -32.39 -10.94 -26.69
C LEU A 14 -31.56 -11.95 -25.90
N ALA A 15 -31.61 -13.24 -26.25
CA ALA A 15 -30.76 -14.26 -25.67
C ALA A 15 -29.27 -14.00 -25.96
N GLY A 16 -28.93 -13.59 -27.19
CA GLY A 16 -27.56 -13.21 -27.57
C GLY A 16 -27.02 -12.04 -26.74
N VAL A 17 -27.84 -10.99 -26.52
CA VAL A 17 -27.47 -9.83 -25.69
C VAL A 17 -27.29 -10.22 -24.22
N LEU A 18 -28.16 -11.08 -23.67
CA LEU A 18 -28.03 -11.55 -22.28
C LEU A 18 -26.78 -12.42 -22.07
N LEU A 19 -26.48 -13.33 -23.01
CA LEU A 19 -25.27 -14.16 -22.94
C LEU A 19 -24.00 -13.32 -23.04
N TRP A 20 -23.97 -12.36 -23.97
CA TRP A 20 -22.84 -11.42 -24.10
C TRP A 20 -22.68 -10.55 -22.85
N GLY A 21 -23.79 -10.01 -22.34
CA GLY A 21 -23.80 -9.22 -21.10
C GLY A 21 -23.31 -10.01 -19.88
N GLY A 22 -23.74 -11.26 -19.73
CA GLY A 22 -23.27 -12.17 -18.68
C GLY A 22 -21.78 -12.48 -18.79
N TYR A 23 -21.28 -12.70 -20.01
CA TYR A 23 -19.84 -12.91 -20.27
C TYR A 23 -19.02 -11.66 -19.93
N CYS A 24 -19.48 -10.47 -20.33
CA CYS A 24 -18.83 -9.19 -19.97
C CYS A 24 -18.81 -8.98 -18.45
N ALA A 25 -19.92 -9.24 -17.75
CA ALA A 25 -20.00 -9.12 -16.30
C ALA A 25 -19.07 -10.10 -15.58
N TYR A 26 -18.99 -11.35 -16.05
CA TYR A 26 -18.05 -12.34 -15.51
C TYR A 26 -16.59 -11.88 -15.68
N ARG A 27 -16.23 -11.39 -16.87
CA ARG A 27 -14.87 -10.89 -17.12
C ARG A 27 -14.53 -9.70 -16.23
N ALA A 28 -15.45 -8.75 -16.08
CA ALA A 28 -15.28 -7.61 -15.17
C ALA A 28 -15.07 -8.11 -13.73
N HIS A 29 -15.86 -9.08 -13.27
CA HIS A 29 -15.73 -9.64 -11.91
C HIS A 29 -14.40 -10.37 -11.66
N THR A 30 -13.78 -10.93 -12.70
CA THR A 30 -12.46 -11.59 -12.57
C THR A 30 -11.26 -10.63 -12.65
N ASN A 31 -11.49 -9.33 -12.93
CA ASN A 31 -10.44 -8.32 -13.07
C ASN A 31 -9.32 -8.72 -14.06
N LEU A 32 -9.68 -9.46 -15.12
CA LEU A 32 -8.76 -9.94 -16.16
C LEU A 32 -8.70 -8.99 -17.35
N VAL A 33 -7.52 -8.45 -17.59
CA VAL A 33 -7.26 -7.45 -18.61
C VAL A 33 -6.70 -8.10 -19.88
N THR A 34 -7.15 -7.62 -21.04
CA THR A 34 -6.51 -7.93 -22.33
C THR A 34 -6.32 -6.62 -23.08
N LEU A 35 -5.07 -6.21 -23.22
CA LEU A 35 -4.74 -4.89 -23.75
C LEU A 35 -3.45 -4.95 -24.58
N ARG A 36 -3.54 -4.43 -25.80
CA ARG A 36 -2.41 -4.24 -26.70
C ARG A 36 -2.33 -2.76 -27.08
N VAL A 37 -1.33 -2.08 -26.57
CA VAL A 37 -1.06 -0.65 -26.81
C VAL A 37 0.44 -0.44 -27.02
N ARG A 38 0.79 0.51 -27.88
CA ARG A 38 2.20 0.86 -28.16
C ARG A 38 2.34 2.37 -28.08
N ASN A 39 3.31 2.84 -27.31
CA ASN A 39 3.61 4.25 -27.11
C ASN A 39 2.36 5.12 -26.83
N MET A 40 1.46 4.62 -25.97
CA MET A 40 0.21 5.31 -25.62
C MET A 40 0.39 6.03 -24.30
N ASP A 41 -0.12 7.25 -24.17
CA ASP A 41 -0.08 7.98 -22.90
C ASP A 41 -0.78 7.19 -21.77
N VAL A 42 -0.18 7.20 -20.58
CA VAL A 42 -0.62 6.43 -19.42
C VAL A 42 -2.09 6.68 -19.07
N ARG A 43 -2.60 7.91 -19.21
CA ARG A 43 -3.99 8.24 -18.84
C ARG A 43 -4.99 7.58 -19.79
N TRP A 44 -4.67 7.54 -21.07
CA TRP A 44 -5.48 6.85 -22.08
C TRP A 44 -5.45 5.34 -21.88
N VAL A 45 -4.30 4.78 -21.50
CA VAL A 45 -4.18 3.37 -21.13
C VAL A 45 -5.07 3.06 -19.93
N ILE A 46 -5.01 3.88 -18.88
CA ILE A 46 -5.80 3.69 -17.66
C ILE A 46 -7.29 3.81 -17.93
N SER A 47 -7.72 4.81 -18.73
CA SER A 47 -9.12 4.94 -19.13
C SER A 47 -9.66 3.69 -19.85
N LYS A 48 -8.83 3.04 -20.69
CA LYS A 48 -9.20 1.76 -21.31
C LYS A 48 -9.30 0.62 -20.29
N LEU A 49 -8.44 0.61 -19.28
CA LEU A 49 -8.51 -0.37 -18.21
C LEU A 49 -9.78 -0.20 -17.37
N GLU A 50 -10.11 1.02 -16.95
CA GLU A 50 -11.35 1.32 -16.23
C GLU A 50 -12.60 0.86 -17.00
N TRP A 51 -12.62 1.09 -18.32
CA TRP A 51 -13.74 0.64 -19.16
C TRP A 51 -13.86 -0.90 -19.22
N GLN A 52 -12.72 -1.61 -19.20
CA GLN A 52 -12.70 -3.08 -19.24
C GLN A 52 -13.03 -3.74 -17.89
N THR A 53 -12.54 -3.19 -16.78
CA THR A 53 -12.67 -3.79 -15.45
C THR A 53 -13.85 -3.24 -14.65
N TRP A 54 -14.35 -2.05 -15.02
CA TRP A 54 -15.29 -1.25 -14.22
C TRP A 54 -14.77 -0.88 -12.83
N GLU A 55 -13.47 -1.06 -12.60
CA GLU A 55 -12.77 -0.61 -11.40
C GLU A 55 -12.36 0.85 -11.59
N ARG A 56 -12.35 1.62 -10.51
CA ARG A 56 -12.01 3.04 -10.54
C ARG A 56 -10.53 3.26 -10.33
N ILE A 57 -9.85 3.89 -11.29
CA ILE A 57 -8.40 4.03 -11.31
C ILE A 57 -8.03 5.50 -11.47
N VAL A 58 -7.56 6.09 -10.38
CA VAL A 58 -7.21 7.51 -10.29
C VAL A 58 -5.72 7.71 -10.58
N VAL A 59 -5.40 8.44 -11.63
CA VAL A 59 -4.01 8.81 -11.97
C VAL A 59 -3.69 10.19 -11.39
N ASN A 60 -2.66 10.28 -10.57
CA ASN A 60 -2.20 11.55 -10.03
C ASN A 60 -1.70 12.47 -11.16
N LYS A 61 -1.93 13.77 -11.04
CA LYS A 61 -1.63 14.73 -12.10
C LYS A 61 -0.16 14.79 -12.51
N ASN A 62 0.74 14.46 -11.57
CA ASN A 62 2.18 14.46 -11.75
C ASN A 62 2.71 13.17 -12.40
N VAL A 63 1.84 12.21 -12.72
CA VAL A 63 2.23 11.00 -13.44
C VAL A 63 2.12 11.27 -14.94
N HIS A 64 3.26 11.18 -15.60
CA HIS A 64 3.42 11.35 -17.04
C HIS A 64 4.24 10.17 -17.59
N GLY A 65 4.02 9.86 -18.86
CA GLY A 65 4.78 8.81 -19.56
C GLY A 65 3.94 8.09 -20.59
N SER A 66 4.62 7.44 -21.54
CA SER A 66 3.99 6.54 -22.49
C SER A 66 4.24 5.08 -22.09
N VAL A 67 3.26 4.24 -22.40
CA VAL A 67 3.24 2.83 -22.04
C VAL A 67 3.18 2.00 -23.31
N THR A 68 3.97 0.94 -23.35
CA THR A 68 3.86 -0.12 -24.36
C THR A 68 3.58 -1.43 -23.64
N LEU A 69 2.40 -1.99 -23.90
CA LEU A 69 1.87 -3.13 -23.17
C LEU A 69 1.21 -4.11 -24.14
N ASN A 70 1.53 -5.39 -24.00
CA ASN A 70 0.86 -6.48 -24.71
C ASN A 70 0.55 -7.60 -23.72
N VAL A 71 -0.63 -7.54 -23.10
CA VAL A 71 -1.08 -8.47 -22.06
C VAL A 71 -2.37 -9.16 -22.48
N ARG A 72 -2.49 -10.45 -22.14
CA ARG A 72 -3.68 -11.26 -22.40
C ARG A 72 -4.07 -12.02 -21.15
N ASN A 73 -5.28 -11.81 -20.67
CA ASN A 73 -5.84 -12.42 -19.46
C ASN A 73 -4.95 -12.24 -18.22
N VAL A 74 -4.41 -11.03 -18.03
CA VAL A 74 -3.54 -10.71 -16.89
C VAL A 74 -4.36 -9.97 -15.82
N PRO A 75 -4.20 -10.28 -14.52
CA PRO A 75 -4.88 -9.56 -13.44
C PRO A 75 -4.59 -8.06 -13.48
N LEU A 76 -5.59 -7.23 -13.17
CA LEU A 76 -5.46 -5.77 -13.16
C LEU A 76 -4.27 -5.29 -12.33
N GLU A 77 -4.07 -5.85 -11.13
CA GLU A 77 -2.98 -5.48 -10.21
C GLU A 77 -1.60 -5.70 -10.83
N GLU A 78 -1.41 -6.78 -11.60
CA GLU A 78 -0.16 -7.07 -12.31
C GLU A 78 0.03 -6.11 -13.48
N VAL A 79 -1.03 -5.77 -14.20
CA VAL A 79 -0.99 -4.76 -15.25
C VAL A 79 -0.63 -3.38 -14.69
N LEU A 80 -1.24 -2.98 -13.57
CA LEU A 80 -0.91 -1.72 -12.88
C LEU A 80 0.53 -1.70 -12.39
N ASN A 81 1.07 -2.85 -11.97
CA ASN A 81 2.47 -2.98 -11.61
C ASN A 81 3.40 -2.74 -12.81
N ILE A 82 3.11 -3.35 -13.97
CA ILE A 82 3.90 -3.13 -15.20
C ILE A 82 3.84 -1.66 -15.63
N ILE A 83 2.66 -1.04 -15.57
CA ILE A 83 2.48 0.38 -15.90
C ILE A 83 3.32 1.24 -14.95
N GLY A 84 3.23 0.99 -13.63
CA GLY A 84 4.00 1.72 -12.62
C GLY A 84 5.51 1.65 -12.88
N LEU A 85 6.03 0.47 -13.25
CA LEU A 85 7.43 0.29 -13.61
C LEU A 85 7.84 1.11 -14.85
N GLN A 86 7.00 1.18 -15.89
CA GLN A 86 7.31 1.94 -17.11
C GLN A 86 7.23 3.45 -16.89
N THR A 87 6.35 3.93 -16.02
CA THR A 87 6.13 5.37 -15.77
C THR A 87 6.81 5.88 -14.51
N SER A 88 7.70 5.10 -13.88
CA SER A 88 8.32 5.43 -12.58
C SER A 88 7.29 5.86 -11.52
N ALA A 89 6.16 5.15 -11.50
CA ALA A 89 5.04 5.39 -10.61
C ALA A 89 4.75 4.16 -9.75
N ARG A 90 4.13 4.38 -8.60
CA ARG A 90 3.64 3.32 -7.71
C ARG A 90 2.12 3.26 -7.82
N TRP A 91 1.58 2.05 -7.88
CA TRP A 91 0.14 1.87 -7.73
C TRP A 91 -0.20 1.45 -6.30
N THR A 92 -1.34 1.89 -5.79
CA THR A 92 -1.85 1.54 -4.46
C THR A 92 -3.37 1.41 -4.51
N ALA A 93 -3.93 0.37 -3.89
CA ALA A 93 -5.36 0.27 -3.64
C ALA A 93 -5.73 1.06 -2.36
N LEU A 94 -6.63 2.02 -2.49
CA LEU A 94 -7.13 2.85 -1.40
C LEU A 94 -8.59 2.48 -1.08
N TYR A 95 -8.88 2.37 0.21
CA TYR A 95 -10.23 2.10 0.72
C TYR A 95 -10.67 3.25 1.63
N PRO A 96 -11.18 4.36 1.06
CA PRO A 96 -11.68 5.47 1.86
C PRO A 96 -12.96 5.08 2.60
N ILE A 97 -13.03 5.44 3.87
CA ILE A 97 -14.22 5.37 4.72
C ILE A 97 -14.73 6.80 4.90
N TYR A 98 -15.90 7.10 4.33
CA TYR A 98 -16.43 8.46 4.21
C TYR A 98 -17.90 8.56 4.65
N SER A 99 -18.30 9.77 5.04
CA SER A 99 -19.67 10.11 5.45
C SER A 99 -20.60 10.39 4.27
N THR A 100 -20.14 11.18 3.29
CA THR A 100 -20.97 11.70 2.19
C THR A 100 -20.33 11.47 0.83
N ARG A 101 -21.16 11.43 -0.23
CA ARG A 101 -20.68 11.36 -1.63
C ARG A 101 -19.82 12.57 -2.01
N ARG A 102 -20.07 13.74 -1.40
CA ARG A 102 -19.25 14.94 -1.60
C ARG A 102 -17.84 14.71 -1.08
N SER A 103 -17.71 14.13 0.12
CA SER A 103 -16.41 13.78 0.71
C SER A 103 -15.63 12.78 -0.16
N ALA A 104 -16.29 11.77 -0.72
CA ALA A 104 -15.66 10.83 -1.66
C ALA A 104 -15.12 11.51 -2.93
N ARG A 105 -15.85 12.50 -3.49
CA ARG A 105 -15.35 13.31 -4.62
C ARG A 105 -14.18 14.21 -4.21
N THR A 106 -14.20 14.75 -3.00
CA THR A 106 -13.07 15.51 -2.46
C THR A 106 -11.85 14.62 -2.31
N PHE A 107 -12.01 13.40 -1.79
CA PHE A 107 -10.96 12.39 -1.70
C PHE A 107 -10.33 12.10 -3.06
N GLU A 108 -11.16 11.85 -4.07
CA GLU A 108 -10.73 11.61 -5.45
C GLU A 108 -9.87 12.77 -5.97
N LYS A 109 -10.30 14.02 -5.78
CA LYS A 109 -9.52 15.21 -6.15
C LYS A 109 -8.20 15.34 -5.39
N VAL A 110 -8.18 15.00 -4.09
CA VAL A 110 -6.95 15.01 -3.29
C VAL A 110 -5.96 13.96 -3.82
N VAL A 111 -6.44 12.75 -4.14
CA VAL A 111 -5.62 11.67 -4.73
C VAL A 111 -5.12 12.02 -6.13
N GLN A 112 -5.94 12.68 -6.94
CA GLN A 112 -5.54 13.25 -8.24
C GLN A 112 -4.45 14.32 -8.09
N GLY A 113 -4.29 14.91 -6.91
CA GLY A 113 -3.37 16.01 -6.65
C GLY A 113 -3.97 17.38 -7.01
N ASP A 114 -5.27 17.46 -7.24
CA ASP A 114 -5.97 18.71 -7.55
C ASP A 114 -6.25 19.54 -6.29
N LEU A 115 -6.35 18.89 -5.13
CA LEU A 115 -6.56 19.53 -3.83
C LEU A 115 -5.51 19.09 -2.82
N SER A 116 -5.11 20.00 -1.94
CA SER A 116 -4.29 19.65 -0.78
C SER A 116 -5.10 18.83 0.22
N PRO A 117 -4.52 17.79 0.87
CA PRO A 117 -5.19 17.06 1.95
C PRO A 117 -5.41 17.94 3.20
N ALA A 118 -4.64 19.02 3.37
CA ALA A 118 -4.84 19.95 4.48
C ALA A 118 -6.16 20.71 4.34
N GLY A 119 -7.03 20.59 5.36
CA GLY A 119 -8.33 21.27 5.41
C GLY A 119 -9.45 20.60 4.61
N THR A 120 -9.20 19.48 3.92
CA THR A 120 -10.23 18.75 3.14
C THR A 120 -10.88 17.59 3.89
N GLY A 121 -10.45 17.32 5.12
CA GLY A 121 -10.91 16.18 5.91
C GLY A 121 -10.23 14.86 5.53
N TRP A 122 -9.09 14.92 4.84
CA TRP A 122 -8.33 13.76 4.38
C TRP A 122 -6.84 13.80 4.77
N LEU A 123 -6.52 14.40 5.93
CA LEU A 123 -5.16 14.44 6.49
C LEU A 123 -4.60 13.04 6.72
N ASN A 124 -5.45 12.07 7.05
CA ASN A 124 -5.05 10.68 7.21
C ASN A 124 -4.42 10.05 5.95
N LEU A 125 -4.64 10.60 4.76
CA LEU A 125 -3.97 10.13 3.53
C LEU A 125 -2.45 10.35 3.59
N GLN A 126 -2.01 11.43 4.24
CA GLN A 126 -0.58 11.75 4.42
C GLN A 126 0.09 10.87 5.47
N LYS A 127 -0.68 10.23 6.36
CA LYS A 127 -0.17 9.23 7.31
C LYS A 127 0.12 7.92 6.59
N THR A 128 0.92 7.98 5.53
CA THR A 128 1.44 6.80 4.85
C THR A 128 2.38 6.12 5.82
N PRO A 129 2.08 4.88 6.26
CA PRO A 129 2.88 4.24 7.28
C PRO A 129 4.32 4.05 6.77
N LEU A 130 5.30 4.26 7.64
CA LEU A 130 6.73 4.31 7.29
C LEU A 130 7.22 3.07 6.50
N TRP A 131 6.59 1.91 6.73
CA TRP A 131 6.89 0.67 6.00
C TRP A 131 6.55 0.73 4.50
N GLN A 132 5.70 1.64 4.06
CA GLN A 132 5.44 1.93 2.64
C GLN A 132 6.46 2.92 2.04
N LEU A 133 7.12 3.76 2.86
CA LEU A 133 8.16 4.70 2.40
C LEU A 133 9.55 4.05 2.31
N GLY A 134 9.80 2.98 3.05
CA GLY A 134 11.12 2.34 3.12
C GLY A 134 11.44 1.46 1.90
N GLY A 135 12.01 2.07 0.85
CA GLY A 135 12.58 1.37 -0.32
C GLY A 135 13.65 0.31 -0.02
N MET A 136 14.03 0.09 1.25
CA MET A 136 14.98 -0.96 1.66
C MET A 136 14.39 -2.39 1.71
N THR A 137 13.07 -2.57 1.61
CA THR A 137 12.45 -3.92 1.70
C THR A 137 11.52 -4.24 0.54
N GLY A 138 11.98 -4.01 -0.71
CA GLY A 138 11.26 -4.40 -1.93
C GLY A 138 10.78 -5.87 -1.97
N PHE A 139 11.35 -6.75 -1.14
CA PHE A 139 10.91 -8.14 -0.97
C PHE A 139 9.65 -8.33 -0.11
N ALA A 140 9.43 -7.51 0.92
CA ALA A 140 8.29 -7.70 1.84
C ALA A 140 6.95 -7.38 1.17
N ASN A 141 6.97 -6.51 0.16
CA ASN A 141 5.78 -6.19 -0.62
C ASN A 141 5.36 -7.40 -1.46
N LEU A 142 6.27 -8.10 -2.15
CA LEU A 142 5.93 -9.21 -3.06
C LEU A 142 5.14 -10.36 -2.39
N LEU A 143 5.51 -10.74 -1.16
CA LEU A 143 4.91 -11.89 -0.47
C LEU A 143 3.50 -11.63 0.14
N ARG A 144 3.06 -10.37 0.27
CA ARG A 144 1.74 -10.05 0.86
C ARG A 144 0.57 -10.02 -0.12
N ALA A 145 0.80 -10.05 -1.44
CA ALA A 145 -0.31 -9.94 -2.40
C ALA A 145 -1.17 -11.21 -2.50
N GLU A 146 -0.61 -12.39 -2.22
CA GLU A 146 -1.32 -13.64 -2.50
C GLU A 146 -2.36 -13.99 -1.44
N ASN A 147 -2.18 -13.57 -0.18
CA ASN A 147 -3.14 -13.83 0.88
C ASN A 147 -4.15 -12.69 1.03
N LYS A 148 -5.29 -12.81 0.33
CA LYS A 148 -6.43 -11.86 0.41
C LYS A 148 -7.26 -11.97 1.70
N LEU A 149 -6.92 -12.93 2.57
CA LEU A 149 -7.67 -13.23 3.78
C LEU A 149 -6.98 -12.59 4.99
N VAL A 150 -7.77 -11.89 5.80
CA VAL A 150 -7.32 -11.20 7.01
C VAL A 150 -7.87 -11.89 8.25
N SER A 151 -6.97 -12.15 9.19
CA SER A 151 -7.31 -12.57 10.54
C SER A 151 -6.81 -11.53 11.52
N ALA A 152 -7.72 -10.92 12.28
CA ALA A 152 -7.41 -9.88 13.24
C ALA A 152 -8.50 -9.81 14.32
N GLN A 153 -8.09 -9.56 15.56
CA GLN A 153 -9.01 -9.31 16.66
C GLN A 153 -8.69 -7.93 17.23
N ILE A 154 -9.64 -7.02 17.14
CA ILE A 154 -9.56 -5.63 17.57
C ILE A 154 -10.72 -5.41 18.54
N GLN A 155 -10.44 -5.05 19.78
CA GLN A 155 -11.45 -4.82 20.82
C GLN A 155 -11.25 -3.44 21.45
N ASP A 156 -12.35 -2.67 21.52
CA ASP A 156 -12.43 -1.34 22.11
C ASP A 156 -11.31 -0.40 21.65
N LYS A 157 -11.02 -0.44 20.34
CA LYS A 157 -10.05 0.47 19.71
C LYS A 157 -10.75 1.54 18.90
N ASP A 158 -10.08 2.66 18.74
CA ASP A 158 -10.48 3.74 17.86
C ASP A 158 -10.41 3.33 16.39
N LEU A 159 -11.16 4.05 15.55
CA LEU A 159 -11.18 3.83 14.11
C LEU A 159 -9.78 3.99 13.48
N ASP A 160 -8.99 4.98 13.90
CA ASP A 160 -7.67 5.23 13.34
C ASP A 160 -6.73 4.04 13.60
N PHE A 161 -6.74 3.50 14.83
CA PHE A 161 -6.04 2.26 15.13
C PHE A 161 -6.51 1.08 14.27
N ALA A 162 -7.83 0.89 14.12
CA ALA A 162 -8.37 -0.23 13.35
C ALA A 162 -7.99 -0.14 11.86
N VAL A 163 -8.07 1.05 11.28
CA VAL A 163 -7.65 1.37 9.90
C VAL A 163 -6.16 1.11 9.71
N LEU A 164 -5.33 1.59 10.65
CA LEU A 164 -3.88 1.35 10.63
C LEU A 164 -3.57 -0.15 10.76
N ALA A 165 -4.24 -0.85 11.67
CA ALA A 165 -4.07 -2.30 11.84
C ALA A 165 -4.43 -3.06 10.55
N LEU A 166 -5.57 -2.75 9.93
CA LEU A 166 -5.99 -3.36 8.67
C LEU A 166 -4.99 -3.10 7.53
N SER A 167 -4.48 -1.87 7.42
CA SER A 167 -3.50 -1.52 6.39
C SER A 167 -2.20 -2.34 6.47
N ARG A 168 -1.87 -2.93 7.63
CA ARG A 168 -0.69 -3.79 7.79
C ARG A 168 -0.88 -5.20 7.20
N PHE A 169 -2.11 -5.67 7.10
CA PHE A 169 -2.42 -7.03 6.61
C PHE A 169 -2.48 -7.12 5.08
N SER A 170 -2.57 -6.00 4.37
CA SER A 170 -2.65 -5.98 2.91
C SER A 170 -1.70 -4.94 2.31
N ARG A 171 -1.59 -4.93 0.98
CA ARG A 171 -0.93 -3.84 0.24
C ARG A 171 -1.83 -2.61 0.09
N ALA A 172 -3.01 -2.63 0.67
CA ALA A 172 -3.98 -1.59 0.52
C ALA A 172 -3.99 -0.64 1.72
N GLN A 173 -4.22 0.63 1.45
CA GLN A 173 -4.34 1.64 2.48
C GLN A 173 -5.82 1.89 2.74
N VAL A 174 -6.26 1.61 3.95
CA VAL A 174 -7.57 2.06 4.43
C VAL A 174 -7.38 3.50 4.91
N VAL A 175 -8.29 4.40 4.56
CA VAL A 175 -8.19 5.83 4.93
C VAL A 175 -9.53 6.28 5.51
N ALA A 176 -9.55 6.66 6.78
CA ALA A 176 -10.74 7.25 7.40
C ALA A 176 -10.79 8.77 7.14
N GLU A 177 -11.98 9.27 6.81
CA GLU A 177 -12.28 10.71 6.82
C GLU A 177 -12.00 11.30 8.21
N ASP A 178 -11.31 12.44 8.24
CA ASP A 178 -10.90 13.11 9.47
C ASP A 178 -12.12 13.44 10.36
N GLY A 179 -11.93 13.38 11.68
CA GLY A 179 -13.00 13.64 12.65
C GLY A 179 -14.02 12.51 12.77
N THR A 180 -13.89 11.41 12.03
CA THR A 180 -14.72 10.23 12.24
C THR A 180 -14.33 9.54 13.55
N LYS A 181 -15.18 9.69 14.57
CA LYS A 181 -15.03 9.02 15.86
C LYS A 181 -15.85 7.73 15.88
N GLY A 182 -15.30 6.70 16.54
CA GLY A 182 -16.02 5.45 16.80
C GLY A 182 -15.10 4.41 17.42
N THR A 183 -15.69 3.54 18.24
CA THR A 183 -15.03 2.36 18.80
C THR A 183 -15.33 1.14 17.93
N ILE A 184 -14.30 0.35 17.64
CA ILE A 184 -14.32 -0.82 16.77
C ILE A 184 -14.13 -2.07 17.63
N ASN A 185 -15.06 -3.00 17.46
CA ASN A 185 -15.05 -4.32 18.08
C ASN A 185 -15.16 -5.36 16.98
N LEU A 186 -14.02 -5.78 16.44
CA LEU A 186 -13.94 -6.59 15.22
C LEU A 186 -13.17 -7.88 15.47
N LYS A 187 -13.83 -9.02 15.19
CA LYS A 187 -13.19 -10.33 15.10
C LYS A 187 -13.25 -10.80 13.65
N LEU A 188 -12.09 -10.95 13.03
CA LEU A 188 -11.90 -11.44 11.67
C LEU A 188 -11.16 -12.77 11.73
N GLU A 189 -11.73 -13.79 11.12
CA GLU A 189 -11.14 -15.11 10.97
C GLU A 189 -11.12 -15.41 9.47
N GLN A 190 -9.96 -15.23 8.83
CA GLN A 190 -9.75 -15.46 7.40
C GLN A 190 -10.78 -14.76 6.49
N VAL A 191 -11.09 -13.50 6.79
CA VAL A 191 -12.11 -12.72 6.05
C VAL A 191 -11.45 -11.99 4.87
N PRO A 192 -12.04 -12.01 3.65
CA PRO A 192 -11.52 -11.22 2.53
C PRO A 192 -11.37 -9.74 2.90
N PHE A 193 -10.27 -9.11 2.46
CA PHE A 193 -9.95 -7.73 2.84
C PHE A 193 -11.09 -6.73 2.62
N ARG A 194 -11.75 -6.77 1.45
CA ARG A 194 -12.93 -5.93 1.12
C ARG A 194 -14.05 -6.07 2.18
N MET A 195 -14.29 -7.29 2.66
CA MET A 195 -15.30 -7.57 3.68
C MET A 195 -14.87 -7.10 5.07
N ALA A 196 -13.58 -7.16 5.39
CA ALA A 196 -13.03 -6.60 6.62
C ALA A 196 -13.24 -5.09 6.69
N VAL A 197 -12.90 -4.37 5.62
CA VAL A 197 -13.14 -2.91 5.49
C VAL A 197 -14.64 -2.60 5.60
N ALA A 198 -15.49 -3.37 4.91
CA ALA A 198 -16.94 -3.20 4.96
C ALA A 198 -17.50 -3.34 6.38
N ARG A 199 -16.99 -4.29 7.18
CA ARG A 199 -17.39 -4.47 8.58
C ARG A 199 -16.98 -3.28 9.45
N VAL A 200 -15.76 -2.77 9.28
CA VAL A 200 -15.30 -1.56 9.99
C VAL A 200 -16.19 -0.36 9.64
N ALA A 201 -16.39 -0.10 8.34
CA ALA A 201 -17.23 1.00 7.87
C ALA A 201 -18.67 0.89 8.40
N LYS A 202 -19.23 -0.33 8.43
CA LYS A 202 -20.57 -0.60 8.98
C LYS A 202 -20.66 -0.27 10.47
N GLN A 203 -19.64 -0.62 11.27
CA GLN A 203 -19.64 -0.33 12.71
C GLN A 203 -19.64 1.18 13.00
N VAL A 204 -18.90 1.97 12.22
CA VAL A 204 -18.89 3.44 12.36
C VAL A 204 -20.00 4.15 11.57
N ARG A 205 -20.95 3.40 10.98
CA ARG A 205 -22.06 3.91 10.16
C ARG A 205 -21.58 4.83 9.04
N ARG A 206 -20.48 4.44 8.38
CA ARG A 206 -19.90 5.14 7.23
C ARG A 206 -20.04 4.32 5.96
N LYS A 207 -19.90 5.00 4.82
CA LYS A 207 -19.78 4.37 3.51
C LYS A 207 -18.31 4.11 3.25
N TRP A 208 -18.05 3.15 2.36
CA TRP A 208 -16.71 2.87 1.88
C TRP A 208 -16.78 2.59 0.39
N ASP A 209 -15.65 2.69 -0.27
CA ASP A 209 -15.49 2.39 -1.70
C ASP A 209 -14.04 1.95 -1.95
N GLU A 210 -13.70 1.58 -3.17
CA GLU A 210 -12.37 1.11 -3.56
C GLU A 210 -11.84 1.89 -4.75
N PHE A 211 -10.59 2.34 -4.62
CA PHE A 211 -9.91 3.12 -5.64
C PHE A 211 -8.54 2.53 -5.88
N TYR A 212 -8.20 2.28 -7.13
CA TYR A 212 -6.81 2.10 -7.52
C TYR A 212 -6.21 3.46 -7.80
N THR A 213 -4.98 3.69 -7.37
CA THR A 213 -4.32 4.98 -7.55
C THR A 213 -2.94 4.77 -8.14
N ILE A 214 -2.52 5.65 -9.04
CA ILE A 214 -1.15 5.69 -9.55
C ILE A 214 -0.53 7.02 -9.12
N GLN A 215 0.50 6.93 -8.29
CA GLN A 215 1.23 8.06 -7.73
C GLN A 215 2.68 8.07 -8.23
N PRO A 216 3.31 9.23 -8.44
CA PRO A 216 4.71 9.26 -8.85
C PRO A 216 5.60 8.71 -7.72
N LEU A 217 6.67 7.98 -8.06
CA LEU A 217 7.60 7.41 -7.06
C LEU A 217 8.33 8.51 -6.26
N GLN A 218 8.50 9.69 -6.87
CA GLN A 218 9.27 10.80 -6.32
C GLN A 218 8.43 11.85 -5.58
N SER A 219 7.12 11.66 -5.39
CA SER A 219 6.38 12.54 -4.48
C SER A 219 6.61 12.11 -3.03
N VAL A 220 7.87 12.15 -2.58
CA VAL A 220 8.10 12.73 -1.25
C VAL A 220 7.80 14.21 -1.46
N ALA A 221 6.51 14.53 -1.52
CA ALA A 221 6.06 15.88 -1.27
C ALA A 221 6.43 16.11 0.20
N VAL A 222 7.70 16.45 0.44
CA VAL A 222 7.99 17.55 1.32
C VAL A 222 7.07 18.62 0.77
N VAL A 223 5.90 18.77 1.40
CA VAL A 223 5.10 19.97 1.28
C VAL A 223 6.09 21.01 1.78
N ARG A 224 6.92 21.51 0.86
CA ARG A 224 7.63 22.75 1.02
C ARG A 224 6.46 23.68 1.14
N GLN A 225 6.10 23.93 2.40
CA GLN A 225 5.13 24.91 2.77
C GLN A 225 5.75 26.18 2.19
N GLU A 226 5.41 26.47 0.94
CA GLU A 226 5.64 27.75 0.33
C GLU A 226 4.85 28.67 1.25
N ALA A 227 5.56 29.18 2.25
CA ALA A 227 5.11 30.32 3.01
C ALA A 227 4.69 31.32 1.93
N PRO A 228 3.44 31.81 1.97
CA PRO A 228 2.99 32.81 1.01
C PRO A 228 3.75 34.12 1.31
N GLY A 229 5.01 34.19 0.85
CA GLY A 229 5.73 35.43 0.58
C GLY A 229 5.45 35.71 -0.89
N GLY A 230 4.76 36.78 -1.24
CA GLY A 230 5.06 38.12 -0.76
C GLY A 230 5.57 38.84 -1.99
N GLU A 231 4.64 39.23 -2.87
CA GLU A 231 4.95 40.22 -3.89
C GLU A 231 5.15 41.57 -3.18
N ASP A 232 6.31 42.14 -3.43
CA ASP A 232 6.75 43.44 -2.98
C ASP A 232 5.71 44.54 -3.26
N LYS A 233 4.94 44.93 -2.23
CA LYS A 233 4.34 46.26 -2.16
C LYS A 233 4.57 46.86 -0.78
N ALA A 234 5.58 47.73 -0.72
CA ALA A 234 5.72 48.71 0.34
C ALA A 234 4.47 49.61 0.35
N THR A 235 3.55 49.36 1.28
CA THR A 235 2.52 50.33 1.65
C THR A 235 2.31 50.20 3.15
N GLN A 236 2.65 51.28 3.87
CA GLN A 236 2.33 51.47 5.28
C GLN A 236 0.82 51.29 5.48
N ALA A 237 0.42 50.25 6.22
CA ALA A 237 -0.94 50.07 6.69
C ALA A 237 -0.93 49.40 8.07
N GLN A 238 -1.90 49.83 8.87
CA GLN A 238 -2.02 49.74 10.32
C GLN A 238 -1.98 48.31 10.92
N PRO A 239 -1.62 48.20 12.21
CA PRO A 239 -1.67 46.93 12.94
C PRO A 239 -3.13 46.47 13.14
N ALA A 240 -3.48 45.34 12.52
CA ALA A 240 -4.71 44.62 12.78
C ALA A 240 -4.54 43.67 14.00
N PRO A 241 -5.63 43.37 14.73
CA PRO A 241 -5.57 42.85 16.10
C PRO A 241 -5.05 41.41 16.17
N SER A 242 -4.23 41.20 17.20
CA SER A 242 -3.71 39.93 17.68
C SER A 242 -4.82 38.87 17.85
N ILE A 243 -4.69 37.78 17.10
CA ILE A 243 -5.42 36.53 17.34
C ILE A 243 -4.79 35.87 18.57
N PRO A 244 -5.58 35.43 19.59
CA PRO A 244 -5.05 34.83 20.80
C PRO A 244 -4.26 33.55 20.49
N ALA A 245 -3.02 33.55 20.97
CA ALA A 245 -2.05 32.48 20.84
C ALA A 245 -2.33 31.35 21.83
N GLU A 246 -3.32 30.49 21.55
CA GLU A 246 -3.55 29.28 22.35
C GLU A 246 -3.94 28.07 21.47
N PHE A 247 -3.21 27.77 20.41
CA PHE A 247 -3.09 26.41 19.87
C PHE A 247 -1.72 26.24 19.20
N VAL A 248 -0.66 26.40 19.98
CA VAL A 248 0.66 25.90 19.61
C VAL A 248 0.60 24.39 19.78
N CYS A 249 0.26 23.67 18.71
CA CYS A 249 0.77 22.31 18.57
C CYS A 249 2.29 22.43 18.55
N GLU A 250 2.95 22.03 19.63
CA GLU A 250 4.39 21.88 19.70
C GLU A 250 4.86 21.15 18.43
N PRO A 251 5.62 21.80 17.53
CA PRO A 251 6.29 21.05 16.49
C PRO A 251 7.31 20.18 17.21
N ALA A 252 7.04 18.88 17.29
CA ALA A 252 8.00 17.89 17.76
C ALA A 252 9.15 17.77 16.75
N THR A 253 9.94 18.84 16.58
CA THR A 253 11.26 18.81 15.95
C THR A 253 12.25 18.26 16.97
N LYS A 254 11.98 17.04 17.47
CA LYS A 254 13.04 16.29 18.14
C LYS A 254 14.06 15.99 17.07
N SER A 255 15.30 16.43 17.27
CA SER A 255 16.38 16.11 16.35
C SER A 255 16.43 14.58 16.16
N PRO A 256 16.82 14.07 14.98
CA PRO A 256 16.93 12.63 14.74
C PRO A 256 17.75 11.90 15.81
N GLU A 257 18.71 12.61 16.43
CA GLU A 257 19.50 12.14 17.59
C GLU A 257 18.63 11.90 18.83
N GLN A 258 17.71 12.81 19.18
CA GLN A 258 16.81 12.62 20.32
C GLN A 258 15.82 11.47 20.10
N ALA A 259 15.40 11.23 18.86
CA ALA A 259 14.55 10.07 18.54
C ALA A 259 15.31 8.75 18.71
N LEU A 260 16.59 8.73 18.32
CA LEU A 260 17.48 7.59 18.52
C LEU A 260 17.76 7.33 20.01
N GLU A 261 18.01 8.38 20.80
CA GLU A 261 18.23 8.25 22.25
C GLU A 261 16.98 7.72 22.97
N ALA A 262 15.80 8.23 22.59
CA ALA A 262 14.53 7.72 23.10
C ALA A 262 14.32 6.24 22.72
N PHE A 263 14.68 5.84 21.51
CA PHE A 263 14.63 4.44 21.08
C PHE A 263 15.60 3.56 21.91
N LEU A 264 16.86 3.99 22.04
CA LEU A 264 17.86 3.31 22.86
C LEU A 264 17.42 3.19 24.33
N ALA A 265 16.64 4.14 24.85
CA ALA A 265 16.09 4.11 26.21
C ALA A 265 14.99 3.06 26.43
N THR A 266 14.35 2.59 25.37
CA THR A 266 13.33 1.53 25.45
C THR A 266 13.91 0.11 25.35
N MET A 267 15.19 -0.02 24.98
CA MET A 267 15.84 -1.32 24.81
C MET A 267 16.48 -1.80 26.12
N SER A 268 16.64 -3.11 26.25
CA SER A 268 17.42 -3.70 27.35
C SER A 268 18.88 -3.21 27.31
N PRO A 269 19.60 -3.14 28.45
CA PRO A 269 20.97 -2.62 28.49
C PRO A 269 21.95 -3.37 27.58
N GLU A 270 21.78 -4.69 27.41
CA GLU A 270 22.60 -5.51 26.49
C GLU A 270 22.34 -5.16 25.02
N GLU A 271 21.07 -5.04 24.62
CA GLU A 271 20.71 -4.65 23.24
C GLU A 271 21.13 -3.21 22.93
N ARG A 272 21.08 -2.32 23.93
CA ARG A 272 21.51 -0.93 23.81
C ARG A 272 22.99 -0.82 23.48
N GLN A 273 23.85 -1.59 24.17
CA GLN A 273 25.29 -1.63 23.88
C GLN A 273 25.55 -2.12 22.46
N LYS A 274 24.91 -3.23 22.06
CA LYS A 274 25.07 -3.78 20.71
C LYS A 274 24.61 -2.80 19.62
N THR A 275 23.53 -2.06 19.87
CA THR A 275 23.02 -1.04 18.94
C THR A 275 23.97 0.15 18.86
N GLN A 276 24.54 0.60 19.99
CA GLN A 276 25.57 1.65 20.01
C GLN A 276 26.83 1.24 19.25
N GLU A 277 27.30 0.00 19.40
CA GLU A 277 28.42 -0.54 18.64
C GLU A 277 28.14 -0.57 17.13
N GLN A 278 26.92 -0.97 16.72
CA GLN A 278 26.50 -0.94 15.32
C GLN A 278 26.49 0.47 14.74
N ILE A 279 26.02 1.46 15.51
CA ILE A 279 26.00 2.86 15.09
C ILE A 279 27.43 3.40 14.99
N ALA A 280 28.29 3.09 15.96
CA ALA A 280 29.70 3.47 15.94
C ALA A 280 30.45 2.87 14.75
N THR A 281 30.19 1.60 14.41
CA THR A 281 30.77 0.96 13.22
C THR A 281 30.27 1.59 11.92
N LEU A 282 28.98 1.95 11.81
CA LEU A 282 28.46 2.68 10.65
C LEU A 282 29.06 4.09 10.53
N ALA A 283 29.22 4.79 11.64
CA ALA A 283 29.88 6.10 11.67
C ALA A 283 31.34 6.00 11.20
N GLN A 284 32.06 4.97 11.64
CA GLN A 284 33.42 4.68 11.19
C GLN A 284 33.46 4.42 9.68
N ILE A 285 32.55 3.61 9.14
CA ILE A 285 32.46 3.33 7.69
C ILE A 285 32.19 4.60 6.89
N ASN A 286 31.33 5.48 7.39
CA ASN A 286 31.03 6.75 6.74
C ASN A 286 32.21 7.73 6.77
N SER A 287 33.10 7.62 7.76
CA SER A 287 34.31 8.44 7.84
C SER A 287 35.42 7.99 6.87
N LEU A 288 35.38 6.75 6.37
CA LEU A 288 36.37 6.23 5.42
C LEU A 288 36.21 6.87 4.03
N PRO A 289 37.32 7.02 3.25
CA PRO A 289 37.28 7.41 1.84
C PRO A 289 36.37 6.48 1.01
N PRO A 290 35.77 6.96 -0.10
CA PRO A 290 34.78 6.19 -0.86
C PRO A 290 35.26 4.81 -1.35
N ALA A 291 36.54 4.68 -1.73
CA ALA A 291 37.12 3.40 -2.18
C ALA A 291 37.25 2.38 -1.04
N GLU A 292 37.75 2.80 0.12
CA GLU A 292 37.86 1.94 1.32
C GLU A 292 36.49 1.59 1.90
N ARG A 293 35.54 2.53 1.84
CA ARG A 293 34.15 2.31 2.26
C ARG A 293 33.51 1.16 1.49
N GLN A 294 33.73 1.09 0.18
CA GLN A 294 33.21 -0.02 -0.65
C GLN A 294 33.81 -1.36 -0.25
N GLN A 295 35.13 -1.42 -0.03
CA GLN A 295 35.80 -2.64 0.43
C GLN A 295 35.29 -3.09 1.80
N ARG A 296 35.18 -2.17 2.75
CA ARG A 296 34.66 -2.45 4.10
C ARG A 296 33.22 -2.94 4.09
N MET A 297 32.40 -2.37 3.21
CA MET A 297 31.01 -2.80 3.05
C MET A 297 30.91 -4.18 2.41
N GLN A 298 31.77 -4.51 1.44
CA GLN A 298 31.85 -5.87 0.89
C GLN A 298 32.28 -6.89 1.95
N GLU A 299 33.27 -6.56 2.77
CA GLU A 299 33.72 -7.37 3.89
C GLU A 299 32.56 -7.64 4.86
N MET A 300 31.85 -6.59 5.29
CA MET A 300 30.70 -6.73 6.18
C MET A 300 29.56 -7.57 5.58
N VAL A 301 29.26 -7.41 4.29
CA VAL A 301 28.25 -8.22 3.60
C VAL A 301 28.66 -9.69 3.56
N SER A 302 29.93 -9.98 3.29
CA SER A 302 30.45 -11.35 3.30
C SER A 302 30.42 -11.99 4.69
N GLN A 303 30.79 -11.23 5.73
CA GLN A 303 30.72 -11.67 7.13
C GLN A 303 29.27 -11.91 7.56
N ALA A 304 28.35 -11.02 7.20
CA ALA A 304 26.92 -11.18 7.47
C ALA A 304 26.34 -12.41 6.77
N LYS A 305 26.76 -12.68 5.53
CA LYS A 305 26.37 -13.88 4.79
C LYS A 305 26.86 -15.16 5.48
N GLN A 306 28.10 -15.17 5.96
CA GLN A 306 28.66 -16.30 6.72
C GLN A 306 27.92 -16.51 8.06
N ALA A 307 27.68 -15.44 8.82
CA ALA A 307 26.95 -15.51 10.08
C ALA A 307 25.51 -16.02 9.88
N SER A 308 24.83 -15.57 8.83
CA SER A 308 23.49 -16.06 8.46
C SER A 308 23.50 -17.56 8.10
N GLN A 309 24.52 -18.03 7.37
CA GLN A 309 24.69 -19.45 7.07
C GLN A 309 24.93 -20.28 8.33
N GLN A 310 25.75 -19.79 9.26
CA GLN A 310 26.01 -20.46 10.55
C GLN A 310 24.74 -20.53 11.42
N ASP A 311 23.98 -19.44 11.56
CA ASP A 311 22.70 -19.45 12.29
C ASP A 311 21.71 -20.44 11.65
N THR A 312 21.63 -20.47 10.32
CA THR A 312 20.79 -21.44 9.61
C THR A 312 21.21 -22.89 9.91
N MET A 313 22.52 -23.17 9.90
CA MET A 313 23.07 -24.48 10.27
C MET A 313 22.80 -24.83 11.73
N GLN A 314 22.95 -23.90 12.66
CA GLN A 314 22.63 -24.11 14.08
C GLN A 314 21.14 -24.39 14.28
N ARG A 315 20.26 -23.67 13.58
CA ARG A 315 18.80 -23.94 13.61
C ARG A 315 18.49 -25.32 13.06
N ILE A 316 19.15 -25.75 11.98
CA ILE A 316 19.00 -27.11 11.44
C ILE A 316 19.49 -28.14 12.46
N GLN A 317 20.67 -27.94 13.05
CA GLN A 317 21.22 -28.83 14.08
C GLN A 317 20.33 -28.91 15.31
N ASN A 318 19.84 -27.78 15.81
CA ASN A 318 18.92 -27.72 16.96
C ASN A 318 17.59 -28.40 16.64
N ARG A 319 17.08 -28.27 15.41
CA ARG A 319 15.90 -29.02 14.95
C ARG A 319 16.16 -30.53 14.88
N LEU A 320 17.37 -30.94 14.47
CA LEU A 320 17.74 -32.35 14.39
C LEU A 320 18.00 -32.96 15.78
N LYS A 321 18.54 -32.19 16.73
CA LYS A 321 18.78 -32.63 18.11
C LYS A 321 17.48 -32.66 18.92
N ASN A 322 16.66 -31.62 18.82
CA ASN A 322 15.51 -31.42 19.72
C ASN A 322 14.16 -31.85 19.12
N GLY A 323 14.10 -32.19 17.83
CA GLY A 323 12.86 -32.64 17.20
C GLY A 323 12.54 -34.10 17.58
N THR A 324 11.31 -34.37 18.04
CA THR A 324 10.86 -35.75 18.25
C THR A 324 10.79 -36.51 16.91
N VAL A 325 10.89 -37.85 16.95
CA VAL A 325 10.80 -38.69 15.75
C VAL A 325 9.50 -38.42 14.98
N GLU A 326 8.40 -38.23 15.69
CA GLU A 326 7.08 -37.91 15.11
C GLU A 326 7.07 -36.59 14.32
N GLN A 327 7.75 -35.55 14.81
CA GLN A 327 7.85 -34.28 14.09
C GLN A 327 8.67 -34.38 12.80
N ARG A 328 9.63 -35.32 12.74
CA ARG A 328 10.42 -35.59 11.52
C ARG A 328 9.55 -36.32 10.50
N VAL A 329 8.89 -37.40 10.91
CA VAL A 329 7.98 -38.18 10.04
C VAL A 329 6.85 -37.31 9.49
N ALA A 330 6.24 -36.45 10.33
CA ALA A 330 5.19 -35.54 9.89
C ALA A 330 5.68 -34.52 8.86
N ARG A 331 6.94 -34.08 8.95
CA ARG A 331 7.54 -33.15 7.99
C ARG A 331 7.85 -33.82 6.66
N ASP A 332 8.45 -35.01 6.70
CA ASP A 332 8.77 -35.78 5.49
C ASP A 332 7.48 -36.14 4.75
N ARG A 333 6.42 -36.47 5.48
CA ARG A 333 5.08 -36.69 4.90
C ARG A 333 4.53 -35.44 4.21
N ARG A 334 4.69 -34.25 4.80
CA ARG A 334 4.30 -32.98 4.17
C ARG A 334 5.14 -32.65 2.93
N GLN A 335 6.43 -32.96 2.94
CA GLN A 335 7.28 -32.77 1.76
C GLN A 335 6.90 -33.70 0.62
N LEU A 336 6.69 -34.99 0.90
CA LEU A 336 6.19 -35.96 -0.08
C LEU A 336 4.82 -35.56 -0.63
N GLU A 337 3.94 -34.99 0.19
CA GLU A 337 2.65 -34.44 -0.26
C GLU A 337 2.81 -33.23 -1.19
N LYS A 338 3.76 -32.33 -0.93
CA LYS A 338 4.07 -31.21 -1.82
C LYS A 338 4.67 -31.67 -3.14
N ASP A 339 5.61 -32.60 -3.10
CA ASP A 339 6.23 -33.16 -4.31
C ASP A 339 5.19 -33.88 -5.18
N ARG A 340 4.28 -34.63 -4.55
CA ARG A 340 3.14 -35.26 -5.25
C ARG A 340 2.19 -34.24 -5.88
N ARG A 341 2.06 -33.04 -5.30
CA ARG A 341 1.25 -31.95 -5.86
C ARG A 341 1.96 -31.19 -6.97
N GLY A 342 3.23 -31.49 -7.25
CA GLY A 342 4.02 -30.78 -8.26
C GLY A 342 4.36 -29.34 -7.86
N GLU A 343 4.21 -29.00 -6.58
CA GLU A 343 4.64 -27.71 -6.04
C GLU A 343 6.17 -27.74 -5.93
N LYS A 344 6.87 -27.31 -6.99
CA LYS A 344 8.31 -27.05 -6.88
C LYS A 344 8.55 -25.96 -5.81
N PRO A 345 9.57 -26.13 -4.96
CA PRO A 345 9.83 -25.26 -3.81
C PRO A 345 10.11 -23.81 -4.20
#